data_AF-A0A2E3Q7H0-F1
#
_entry.id   AF-A0A2E3Q7H0-F1
#
_cell.length_a   1.000
_cell.length_b   1.000
_cell.length_c   1.000
_cell.angle_alpha   90.00
_cell.angle_beta   90.00
_cell.angle_gamma   90.00
#
_symmetry.space_group_name_H-M   'P 1'
#
loop_
_entity.id
_entity.type
_entity.pdbx_description
1 polymer ?
#
loop_
_entity_poly.entity_id
_entity_poly.type
_entity_poly.pdbx_seq_one_letter_code
_entity_poly.pdbx_strand_id
1 'polypeptide(L)'
;MAVNMFNLLQTVRDAIFPAIMFALMAFATLVTSPKAEVLNPNGVPISSSEWNQTSPDSAKVTVKDALSNSENSDVVAGVTNANAAPYLNLSGSDGAGSIWWPAKGGGNAEIKLQIINASGSVTGDCTVSSKKGADGKFETTC
;
A
#
# COMPACT_ATOMS: atom_id res chain seq x y z
N MET A 1 -62.32 -15.36 -15.10
CA MET A 1 -61.17 -15.29 -16.02
C MET A 1 -59.98 -15.89 -15.29
N ALA A 2 -59.59 -17.13 -15.61
CA ALA A 2 -58.46 -17.77 -14.97
C ALA A 2 -57.17 -17.15 -15.54
N VAL A 3 -56.44 -16.41 -14.72
CA VAL A 3 -55.08 -15.99 -15.08
C VAL A 3 -54.27 -17.28 -15.22
N ASN A 4 -53.89 -17.60 -16.46
CA ASN A 4 -53.19 -18.83 -16.76
C ASN A 4 -51.87 -18.81 -15.98
N MET A 5 -51.68 -19.75 -15.03
CA MET A 5 -50.50 -19.83 -14.15
C MET A 5 -49.18 -19.72 -14.92
N PHE A 6 -49.19 -20.18 -16.18
CA PHE A 6 -48.11 -20.08 -17.15
C PHE A 6 -47.69 -18.63 -17.48
N ASN A 7 -48.64 -17.71 -17.65
CA ASN A 7 -48.36 -16.30 -17.91
C ASN A 7 -47.77 -15.61 -16.68
N LEU A 8 -48.26 -15.95 -15.48
CA LEU A 8 -47.76 -15.40 -14.23
C LEU A 8 -46.31 -15.85 -13.95
N LEU A 9 -46.01 -17.12 -14.20
CA LEU A 9 -44.65 -17.68 -14.08
C LEU A 9 -43.68 -17.06 -15.10
N GLN A 10 -44.15 -16.73 -16.31
CA GLN A 10 -43.35 -16.04 -17.32
C GLN A 10 -43.04 -14.59 -16.92
N THR A 11 -44.03 -13.85 -16.41
CA THR A 11 -43.81 -12.46 -15.95
C THR A 11 -42.86 -12.40 -14.75
N VAL A 12 -42.99 -13.38 -13.83
CA VAL A 12 -42.12 -13.50 -12.66
C VAL A 12 -40.68 -13.83 -13.08
N ARG A 13 -40.48 -14.74 -14.03
CA ARG A 13 -39.15 -15.07 -14.57
C ARG A 13 -38.51 -13.85 -15.25
N ASP A 14 -39.25 -13.17 -16.12
CA ASP A 14 -38.71 -12.05 -16.90
C ASP A 14 -38.40 -10.81 -16.02
N ALA A 15 -39.03 -10.68 -14.84
CA ALA A 15 -38.70 -9.67 -13.85
C ALA A 15 -37.55 -10.06 -12.90
N ILE A 16 -37.46 -11.34 -12.53
CA ILE A 16 -36.47 -11.83 -11.55
C ILE A 16 -35.07 -11.95 -12.18
N PHE A 17 -34.96 -12.41 -13.42
CA PHE A 17 -33.65 -12.60 -14.06
C PHE A 17 -32.83 -11.32 -14.20
N PRO A 18 -33.40 -10.18 -14.64
CA PRO A 18 -32.70 -8.90 -14.65
C PRO A 18 -32.30 -8.42 -13.25
N ALA A 19 -33.19 -8.59 -12.26
CA ALA A 19 -32.91 -8.18 -10.88
C ALA A 19 -31.76 -8.99 -10.25
N ILE A 20 -31.73 -10.31 -10.50
CA ILE A 20 -30.64 -11.19 -10.07
C ILE A 20 -29.35 -10.83 -10.79
N MET A 21 -29.39 -10.54 -12.09
CA MET A 21 -28.21 -10.10 -12.84
C MET A 21 -27.66 -8.76 -12.33
N PHE A 22 -28.53 -7.79 -12.04
CA PHE A 22 -28.13 -6.52 -11.42
C PHE A 22 -27.54 -6.72 -10.03
N ALA A 23 -28.11 -7.61 -9.20
CA ALA A 23 -27.58 -7.94 -7.89
C ALA A 23 -26.21 -8.66 -7.98
N LEU A 24 -26.03 -9.57 -8.94
CA LEU A 24 -24.75 -10.24 -9.21
C LEU A 24 -23.69 -9.27 -9.73
N MET A 25 -24.05 -8.34 -10.61
CA MET A 25 -23.11 -7.30 -11.06
C MET A 25 -22.75 -6.33 -9.94
N ALA A 26 -23.70 -5.96 -9.07
CA ALA A 26 -23.42 -5.14 -7.88
C ALA A 26 -22.53 -5.87 -6.85
N PHE A 27 -22.67 -7.20 -6.71
CA PHE A 27 -21.77 -8.00 -5.89
C PHE A 27 -20.40 -8.21 -6.55
N ALA A 28 -20.33 -8.29 -7.89
CA ALA A 28 -19.08 -8.42 -8.64
C ALA A 28 -18.27 -7.11 -8.66
N THR A 29 -18.89 -5.94 -8.46
CA THR A 29 -18.17 -4.67 -8.24
C THR A 29 -17.52 -4.57 -6.86
N LEU A 30 -17.71 -5.55 -5.98
CA LEU A 30 -16.90 -5.75 -4.77
C LEU A 30 -15.53 -6.38 -5.13
N VAL A 31 -14.94 -5.99 -6.27
CA VAL A 31 -13.55 -6.27 -6.56
C VAL A 31 -12.74 -5.54 -5.49
N THR A 32 -12.03 -6.33 -4.70
CA THR A 32 -11.33 -5.92 -3.48
C THR A 32 -10.58 -4.62 -3.67
N SER A 33 -10.91 -3.63 -2.83
CA SER A 33 -10.24 -2.34 -2.75
C SER A 33 -8.72 -2.47 -2.62
N PRO A 34 -7.97 -1.46 -3.08
CA PRO A 34 -6.52 -1.46 -3.11
C PRO A 34 -5.94 -1.68 -1.70
N LYS A 35 -5.25 -2.81 -1.53
CA LYS A 35 -4.44 -3.09 -0.34
C LYS A 35 -3.25 -2.15 -0.34
N ALA A 36 -3.01 -1.40 0.74
CA ALA A 36 -1.71 -0.77 0.92
C ALA A 36 -0.65 -1.85 1.09
N GLU A 37 0.25 -1.91 0.12
CA GLU A 37 1.37 -2.82 0.14
C GLU A 37 2.64 -2.00 -0.01
N VAL A 38 3.62 -2.28 0.86
CA VAL A 38 4.94 -1.68 0.76
C VAL A 38 5.72 -2.50 -0.26
N LEU A 39 6.09 -1.87 -1.37
CA LEU A 39 6.82 -2.53 -2.44
C LEU A 39 8.31 -2.27 -2.29
N ASN A 40 9.13 -3.26 -2.61
CA ASN A 40 10.58 -3.11 -2.70
C ASN A 40 10.97 -2.41 -4.03
N PRO A 41 12.27 -2.12 -4.25
CA PRO A 41 12.74 -1.46 -5.46
C PRO A 41 12.43 -2.17 -6.79
N ASN A 42 12.05 -3.45 -6.74
CA ASN A 42 11.66 -4.23 -7.91
C ASN A 42 10.14 -4.22 -8.16
N GLY A 43 9.38 -3.47 -7.35
CA GLY A 43 7.92 -3.39 -7.45
C GLY A 43 7.20 -4.62 -6.91
N VAL A 44 7.88 -5.49 -6.14
CA VAL A 44 7.25 -6.63 -5.47
C VAL A 44 7.06 -6.35 -3.98
N PRO A 45 6.07 -6.99 -3.32
CA PRO A 45 5.86 -6.80 -1.89
C PRO A 45 7.12 -7.08 -1.09
N ILE A 46 7.43 -6.18 -0.16
CA ILE A 46 8.58 -6.33 0.71
C ILE A 46 8.46 -7.63 1.54
N SER A 47 9.51 -8.43 1.51
CA SER A 47 9.61 -9.69 2.24
C SER A 47 9.89 -9.47 3.73
N SER A 48 9.67 -10.51 4.54
CA SER A 48 10.01 -10.48 5.97
C SER A 48 11.50 -10.21 6.23
N SER A 49 12.40 -10.66 5.35
CA SER A 49 13.83 -10.38 5.43
C SER A 49 14.15 -8.92 5.18
N GLU A 50 13.50 -8.33 4.19
CA GLU A 50 13.68 -6.92 3.82
C GLU A 50 13.10 -5.98 4.90
N TRP A 51 11.98 -6.33 5.52
CA TRP A 51 11.44 -5.60 6.68
C TRP A 51 12.43 -5.52 7.85
N ASN A 52 13.20 -6.59 8.06
CA ASN A 52 14.20 -6.69 9.12
C ASN A 52 15.58 -6.21 8.69
N GLN A 53 15.73 -5.70 7.46
CA GLN A 53 17.01 -5.18 6.99
C GLN A 53 17.40 -3.95 7.81
N THR A 54 18.62 -3.95 8.33
CA THR A 54 19.14 -2.86 9.16
C THR A 54 19.90 -1.84 8.32
N SER A 55 19.86 -0.59 8.76
CA SER A 55 20.64 0.49 8.18
C SER A 55 22.14 0.17 8.20
N PRO A 56 22.90 0.55 7.16
CA PRO A 56 24.35 0.34 7.11
C PRO A 56 25.11 1.18 8.15
N ASP A 57 24.49 2.24 8.67
CA ASP A 57 25.06 3.08 9.72
C ASP A 57 25.14 2.38 11.10
N SER A 58 25.67 3.11 12.09
CA SER A 58 25.80 2.65 13.47
C SER A 58 24.48 2.58 14.22
N ALA A 59 23.40 3.19 13.71
CA ALA A 59 22.10 3.19 14.37
C ALA A 59 21.36 1.85 14.22
N LYS A 60 21.70 1.05 13.19
CA LYS A 60 21.16 -0.30 12.95
C LYS A 60 19.63 -0.35 12.99
N VAL A 61 18.99 0.68 12.43
CA VAL A 61 17.54 0.83 12.38
C VAL A 61 16.97 -0.11 11.34
N THR A 62 15.91 -0.85 11.67
CA THR A 62 15.25 -1.71 10.68
C THR A 62 14.36 -0.90 9.74
N VAL A 63 14.12 -1.39 8.52
CA VAL A 63 13.14 -0.79 7.59
C VAL A 63 11.78 -0.65 8.28
N LYS A 64 11.38 -1.67 9.04
CA LYS A 64 10.11 -1.64 9.78
C LYS A 64 10.06 -0.52 10.81
N ASP A 65 11.12 -0.33 11.60
CA ASP A 65 11.16 0.72 12.62
C ASP A 65 11.13 2.11 12.00
N ALA A 66 11.90 2.31 10.93
CA ALA A 66 11.98 3.58 10.20
C ALA A 66 10.61 4.01 9.67
N LEU A 67 9.90 3.10 8.97
CA LEU A 67 8.63 3.44 8.33
C LEU A 67 7.45 3.48 9.31
N SER A 68 7.41 2.60 10.31
CA SER A 68 6.31 2.56 11.29
C SER A 68 6.36 3.70 12.32
N ASN A 69 7.51 4.37 12.47
CA ASN A 69 7.69 5.51 13.35
C ASN A 69 8.29 6.72 12.61
N SER A 70 7.90 6.89 11.35
CA SER A 70 8.24 8.06 10.52
C SER A 70 7.56 9.33 11.05
N GLU A 71 8.22 10.48 10.86
CA GLU A 71 7.61 11.79 11.12
C GLU A 71 6.38 12.06 10.24
N ASN A 72 6.32 11.47 9.03
CA ASN A 72 5.20 11.61 8.12
C ASN A 72 4.09 10.59 8.42
N SER A 73 2.88 11.06 8.69
CA SER A 73 1.73 10.21 9.04
C SER A 73 1.23 9.32 7.90
N ASP A 74 1.41 9.71 6.64
CA ASP A 74 0.97 8.92 5.49
C ASP A 74 1.88 7.71 5.28
N VAL A 75 3.18 7.86 5.54
CA VAL A 75 4.14 6.75 5.58
C VAL A 75 3.75 5.75 6.68
N VAL A 76 3.48 6.25 7.90
CA VAL A 76 3.04 5.38 9.01
C VAL A 76 1.72 4.68 8.68
N ALA A 77 0.77 5.40 8.08
CA ALA A 77 -0.54 4.85 7.71
C ALA A 77 -0.43 3.72 6.68
N GLY A 78 0.40 3.89 5.65
CA GLY A 78 0.56 2.86 4.61
C GLY A 78 1.31 1.60 5.09
N VAL A 79 2.10 1.69 6.17
CA VAL A 79 2.69 0.50 6.83
C VAL A 79 1.73 -0.17 7.81
N THR A 80 0.98 0.61 8.58
CA THR A 80 0.15 0.10 9.67
C THR A 80 -1.23 -0.35 9.22
N ASN A 81 -1.74 0.20 8.11
CA ASN A 81 -3.06 -0.09 7.59
C ASN A 81 -3.01 -0.62 6.16
N ALA A 82 -2.59 -1.87 6.00
CA ALA A 82 -2.45 -2.56 4.71
C ALA A 82 -3.74 -2.66 3.87
N ASN A 83 -4.89 -2.17 4.38
CA ASN A 83 -6.16 -2.12 3.66
C ASN A 83 -6.58 -0.70 3.25
N ALA A 84 -5.80 0.33 3.59
CA ALA A 84 -6.08 1.72 3.25
C ALA A 84 -5.00 2.25 2.31
N ALA A 85 -5.38 2.67 1.10
CA ALA A 85 -4.51 3.48 0.26
C ALA A 85 -3.98 4.69 1.08
N PRO A 86 -2.71 5.11 0.91
CA PRO A 86 -1.85 4.91 -0.25
C PRO A 86 -0.88 3.71 -0.20
N TYR A 87 -0.42 3.28 -1.38
CA TYR A 87 0.71 2.37 -1.57
C TYR A 87 2.03 3.12 -1.33
N LEU A 88 2.99 2.48 -0.66
CA LEU A 88 4.34 3.02 -0.46
C LEU A 88 5.31 2.21 -1.32
N ASN A 89 5.80 2.80 -2.40
CA ASN A 89 6.85 2.18 -3.21
C ASN A 89 8.22 2.58 -2.67
N LEU A 90 9.04 1.63 -2.26
CA LEU A 90 10.43 1.90 -1.87
C LEU A 90 11.27 2.01 -3.13
N SER A 91 11.76 3.22 -3.45
CA SER A 91 12.62 3.43 -4.59
C SER A 91 14.09 3.27 -4.21
N GLY A 92 14.73 2.31 -4.87
CA GLY A 92 16.17 2.26 -5.01
C GLY A 92 16.86 1.20 -4.17
N SER A 93 17.64 0.39 -4.88
CA SER A 93 18.61 -0.53 -4.34
C SER A 93 20.00 0.02 -4.66
N ASP A 94 20.97 -0.16 -3.76
CA ASP A 94 22.39 0.14 -3.98
C ASP A 94 23.06 -0.72 -5.08
N GLY A 95 22.26 -1.45 -5.87
CA GLY A 95 22.71 -2.45 -6.83
C GLY A 95 22.97 -3.82 -6.19
N ALA A 96 23.10 -3.89 -4.85
CA ALA A 96 23.26 -5.13 -4.10
C ALA A 96 21.93 -5.68 -3.53
N GLY A 97 20.82 -4.99 -3.76
CA GLY A 97 19.48 -5.38 -3.31
C GLY A 97 19.06 -4.73 -1.99
N SER A 98 19.83 -3.79 -1.45
CA SER A 98 19.53 -3.16 -0.16
C SER A 98 18.51 -2.04 -0.28
N ILE A 99 17.49 -2.01 0.59
CA ILE A 99 16.50 -0.92 0.66
C ILE A 99 17.13 0.38 1.16
N TRP A 100 18.15 0.26 1.99
CA TRP A 100 18.85 1.41 2.56
C TRP A 100 19.83 2.03 1.56
N TRP A 101 19.67 3.32 1.33
CA TRP A 101 20.64 4.14 0.64
C TRP A 101 21.69 4.64 1.64
N PRO A 102 22.98 4.41 1.38
CA PRO A 102 24.02 5.03 2.17
C PRO A 102 23.99 6.54 1.96
N ALA A 103 24.06 7.32 3.04
CA ALA A 103 24.24 8.76 2.92
C ALA A 103 25.53 9.05 2.16
N LYS A 104 25.41 9.91 1.14
CA LYS A 104 26.54 10.38 0.35
C LYS A 104 27.44 11.26 1.25
N GLY A 105 28.42 10.65 1.90
CA GLY A 105 29.37 11.34 2.79
C GLY A 105 29.39 10.90 4.27
N GLY A 106 28.83 9.75 4.62
CA GLY A 106 28.95 9.17 5.98
C GLY A 106 27.89 9.66 6.98
N GLY A 107 26.75 10.14 6.49
CA GLY A 107 25.58 10.47 7.29
C GLY A 107 24.67 9.27 7.58
N ASN A 108 23.42 9.57 7.89
CA ASN A 108 22.38 8.58 8.20
C ASN A 108 21.87 7.90 6.93
N ALA A 109 21.62 6.59 6.99
CA ALA A 109 21.02 5.91 5.85
C ALA A 109 19.61 6.43 5.56
N GLU A 110 19.18 6.33 4.31
CA GLU A 110 17.91 6.86 3.83
C GLU A 110 17.10 5.78 3.11
N ILE A 111 15.79 5.85 3.24
CA ILE A 111 14.82 5.07 2.49
C ILE A 111 14.03 6.05 1.63
N LYS A 112 14.11 5.91 0.31
CA LYS A 112 13.33 6.72 -0.62
C LYS A 112 12.05 6.00 -0.95
N LEU A 113 10.95 6.73 -0.95
CA LEU A 113 9.59 6.21 -1.05
C LEU A 113 8.82 7.04 -2.07
N GLN A 114 7.88 6.42 -2.77
CA GLN A 114 6.87 7.10 -3.56
C GLN A 114 5.50 6.70 -3.04
N ILE A 115 4.66 7.68 -2.75
CA ILE A 115 3.28 7.49 -2.32
C ILE A 115 2.44 7.35 -3.57
N ILE A 116 1.88 6.16 -3.81
CA ILE A 116 1.06 5.86 -4.98
C ILE A 116 -0.40 5.72 -4.52
N ASN A 117 -1.30 6.41 -5.19
CA ASN A 117 -2.73 6.33 -4.86
C ASN A 117 -3.38 5.03 -5.40
N ALA A 118 -4.65 4.85 -5.05
CA ALA A 118 -5.48 3.75 -5.54
C ALA A 118 -5.52 3.60 -7.08
N SER A 119 -5.30 4.68 -7.83
CA SER A 119 -5.28 4.66 -9.30
C SER A 119 -3.90 4.36 -9.89
N GLY A 120 -2.90 4.05 -9.08
CA GLY A 120 -1.54 3.75 -9.53
C GLY A 120 -0.71 4.98 -9.90
N SER A 121 -1.16 6.19 -9.54
CA SER A 121 -0.44 7.44 -9.80
C SER A 121 0.41 7.84 -8.61
N VAL A 122 1.64 8.28 -8.86
CA VAL A 122 2.50 8.88 -7.83
C VAL A 122 1.88 10.20 -7.38
N THR A 123 1.71 10.35 -6.07
CA THR A 123 1.12 11.51 -5.39
C THR A 123 2.11 12.26 -4.51
N GLY A 124 3.26 11.65 -4.21
CA GLY A 124 4.35 12.29 -3.47
C GLY A 124 5.60 11.42 -3.46
N ASP A 125 6.75 12.04 -3.22
CA ASP A 125 8.03 11.36 -3.00
C ASP A 125 8.47 11.69 -1.56
N CYS A 126 8.85 10.68 -0.80
CA CYS A 126 9.26 10.81 0.59
C CYS A 126 10.66 10.21 0.79
N THR A 127 11.44 10.76 1.70
CA THR A 127 12.71 10.19 2.16
C THR A 127 12.68 10.07 3.67
N VAL A 128 12.81 8.85 4.18
CA VAL A 128 12.87 8.54 5.61
C VAL A 128 14.31 8.24 5.99
N SER A 129 14.86 9.00 6.93
CA SER A 129 16.21 8.80 7.44
C SER A 129 16.22 7.81 8.61
N SER A 130 17.33 7.11 8.81
CA SER A 130 17.59 6.35 10.05
C SER A 130 17.84 7.25 11.27
N LYS A 131 17.96 8.57 11.08
CA LYS A 131 18.07 9.55 12.16
C LYS A 131 16.71 9.83 12.80
N LYS A 132 16.71 9.98 14.13
CA LYS A 132 15.56 10.50 14.85
C LYS A 132 15.63 12.00 15.04
N GLY A 133 14.49 12.67 14.84
CA GLY A 133 14.27 14.06 15.19
C GLY A 133 14.11 14.26 16.70
N ALA A 134 13.88 15.51 17.10
CA ALA A 134 13.71 15.89 18.51
C ALA A 134 12.44 15.30 19.16
N ASP A 135 11.47 14.91 18.35
CA ASP A 135 10.22 14.26 18.75
C ASP A 135 10.34 12.74 18.89
N GLY A 136 11.52 12.17 18.63
CA GLY A 136 11.80 10.74 18.71
C GLY A 136 11.30 9.92 17.51
N LYS A 137 10.78 10.58 16.47
CA LYS A 137 10.39 9.96 15.20
C LYS A 137 11.53 10.02 14.19
N PHE A 138 11.46 9.18 13.16
CA PHE A 138 12.47 9.15 12.12
C PHE A 138 12.28 10.33 11.14
N GLU A 139 13.35 11.10 10.95
CA GLU A 139 13.33 12.32 10.13
C GLU A 139 12.81 11.98 8.74
N THR A 140 11.72 12.63 8.33
CA THR A 140 11.05 12.31 7.06
C THR A 140 10.79 13.56 6.25
N THR A 141 11.25 13.58 5.01
CA THR A 141 11.01 14.67 4.06
C THR A 141 10.12 14.19 2.93
N CYS A 142 8.94 14.79 2.82
CA CYS A 142 8.04 14.77 1.67
C CYS A 142 7.68 16.23 1.36
#